data_AF-A0A2K0TS42-F1
#
_entry.id   AF-A0A2K0TS42-F1
#
_cell.length_a   1.000
_cell.length_b   1.000
_cell.length_c   1.000
_cell.angle_alpha   90.00
_cell.angle_beta   90.00
_cell.angle_gamma   90.00
#
_symmetry.space_group_name_H-M   'P 1'
#
loop_
_entity.id
_entity.type
_entity.pdbx_description
1 polymer ?
#
loop_
_entity_poly.entity_id
_entity_poly.type
_entity_poly.pdbx_seq_one_letter_code
_entity_poly.pdbx_strand_id
1 'polypeptide(L)'
;MSSKRKATSLGLERRVRARREEEWEPELSASDDDSGDEVSEQGDDSGDDDRDSDEQESGSESEEPEEEESKVDFSSISFGALSRAAASLPSKKKKNKADAESDDAPTNIKSKEPLRREQKKPSNRVDASKRSSKHAPQEMSSKKPVSRRREILVDPRRKARDPRFEALTGTLDEAKVAKNYAFLEDYRESEMADLRAQIKKTKDVTAKEDLKRQLLSMESKKKARQKKEDEAKLLQEHRKKEKELVAQGKQPFYLRKSEQKKQLLMNRYADMSKGQVDKAIERKRKKVASKEKKELISLERRSRRH
;
A
#
# COMPACT_ATOMS: atom_id res chain seq x y z
N MET A 1 -63.66 34.63 -32.03
CA MET A 1 -62.54 35.23 -32.79
C MET A 1 -61.24 34.65 -32.25
N SER A 2 -60.49 33.93 -33.08
CA SER A 2 -59.49 32.92 -32.69
C SER A 2 -58.18 33.49 -32.14
N SER A 3 -57.64 32.84 -31.10
CA SER A 3 -56.32 33.13 -30.52
C SER A 3 -55.22 32.47 -31.34
N LYS A 4 -54.41 33.26 -32.05
CA LYS A 4 -53.22 32.79 -32.79
C LYS A 4 -52.09 32.43 -31.83
N ARG A 5 -51.70 31.16 -31.79
CA ARG A 5 -50.44 30.70 -31.17
C ARG A 5 -49.26 31.04 -32.09
N LYS A 6 -48.28 31.79 -31.58
CA LYS A 6 -46.95 31.97 -32.21
C LYS A 6 -46.12 30.71 -31.95
N ALA A 7 -45.70 30.02 -33.00
CA ALA A 7 -44.71 28.96 -32.92
C ALA A 7 -43.32 29.59 -32.76
N THR A 8 -42.58 29.21 -31.71
CA THR A 8 -41.15 29.53 -31.56
C THR A 8 -40.35 28.55 -32.42
N SER A 9 -39.54 29.07 -33.33
CA SER A 9 -38.63 28.29 -34.17
C SER A 9 -37.69 27.44 -33.31
N LEU A 10 -37.50 26.18 -33.72
CA LEU A 10 -36.59 25.23 -33.12
C LEU A 10 -35.16 25.77 -33.24
N GLY A 11 -34.52 26.02 -32.10
CA GLY A 11 -33.15 26.50 -32.01
C GLY A 11 -32.16 25.46 -32.56
N LEU A 12 -31.79 25.60 -33.82
CA LEU A 12 -30.75 24.85 -34.52
C LEU A 12 -29.44 25.66 -34.65
N GLU A 13 -29.04 26.35 -33.60
CA GLU A 13 -27.72 27.02 -33.55
C GLU A 13 -26.93 26.56 -32.33
N ARG A 14 -26.51 25.29 -32.36
CA ARG A 14 -25.35 24.87 -31.57
C ARG A 14 -24.11 25.48 -32.24
N ARG A 15 -23.61 26.59 -31.71
CA ARG A 15 -22.28 27.12 -32.08
C ARG A 15 -21.24 26.02 -31.84
N VAL A 16 -20.79 25.40 -32.92
CA VAL A 16 -19.56 24.60 -32.95
C VAL A 16 -18.42 25.57 -32.70
N ARG A 17 -17.81 25.55 -31.51
CA ARG A 17 -16.51 26.19 -31.31
C ARG A 17 -15.51 25.44 -32.19
N ALA A 18 -14.85 26.16 -33.10
CA ALA A 18 -13.69 25.63 -33.81
C ALA A 18 -12.68 25.13 -32.77
N ARG A 19 -12.32 23.84 -32.86
CA ARG A 19 -11.27 23.24 -32.05
C ARG A 19 -9.98 23.97 -32.43
N ARG A 20 -9.38 24.68 -31.46
CA ARG A 20 -8.03 25.22 -31.58
C ARG A 20 -7.15 24.08 -32.04
N GLU A 21 -6.53 24.21 -33.22
CA GLU A 21 -5.52 23.28 -33.69
C GLU A 21 -4.38 23.35 -32.68
N GLU A 22 -4.36 22.39 -31.75
CA GLU A 22 -3.15 22.05 -31.04
C GLU A 22 -2.24 21.45 -32.09
N GLU A 23 -1.26 22.24 -32.51
CA GLU A 23 -0.06 21.81 -33.19
C GLU A 23 0.45 20.58 -32.42
N TRP A 24 0.18 19.41 -32.97
CA TRP A 24 0.49 18.13 -32.35
C TRP A 24 1.99 17.94 -32.42
N GLU A 25 2.71 18.59 -31.52
CA GLU A 25 4.07 18.17 -31.21
C GLU A 25 3.95 16.75 -30.65
N PRO A 26 4.66 15.76 -31.22
CA PRO A 26 4.69 14.44 -30.65
C PRO A 26 5.37 14.54 -29.29
N GLU A 27 4.55 14.72 -28.24
CA GLU A 27 4.91 14.35 -26.89
C GLU A 27 5.42 12.92 -27.00
N LEU A 28 6.73 12.76 -26.83
CA LEU A 28 7.38 11.49 -26.57
C LEU A 28 6.80 10.97 -25.26
N SER A 29 5.57 10.45 -25.32
CA SER A 29 4.94 9.68 -24.27
C SER A 29 5.74 8.40 -24.19
N ALA A 30 6.85 8.49 -23.46
CA ALA A 30 7.52 7.36 -22.88
C ALA A 30 6.53 6.78 -21.86
N SER A 31 5.53 6.07 -22.37
CA SER A 31 4.61 5.26 -21.60
C SER A 31 5.44 4.41 -20.65
N ASP A 32 5.08 4.52 -19.37
CA ASP A 32 5.53 3.72 -18.25
C ASP A 32 5.26 2.24 -18.53
N ASP A 33 6.16 1.61 -19.29
CA ASP A 33 6.37 0.16 -19.32
C ASP A 33 7.67 -0.14 -20.09
N ASP A 34 8.82 0.16 -19.46
CA ASP A 34 10.04 -0.61 -19.72
C ASP A 34 9.97 -1.86 -18.84
N SER A 35 8.97 -2.72 -19.08
CA SER A 35 9.04 -4.11 -18.67
C SER A 35 10.20 -4.74 -19.41
N GLY A 36 11.39 -4.63 -18.81
CA GLY A 36 12.20 -5.75 -18.35
C GLY A 36 12.53 -6.90 -19.31
N ASP A 37 12.31 -6.78 -20.61
CA ASP A 37 12.55 -7.90 -21.53
C ASP A 37 13.19 -7.44 -22.84
N GLU A 38 14.52 -7.53 -22.88
CA GLU A 38 15.30 -7.74 -24.10
C GLU A 38 16.50 -8.63 -23.71
N VAL A 39 16.60 -9.79 -24.39
CA VAL A 39 17.65 -10.83 -24.42
C VAL A 39 17.67 -11.93 -23.33
N SER A 40 16.77 -12.91 -23.48
CA SER A 40 17.12 -14.34 -23.35
C SER A 40 16.89 -15.03 -24.70
N GLU A 41 17.90 -15.73 -25.22
CA GLU A 41 17.73 -16.67 -26.32
C GLU A 41 16.87 -17.85 -25.87
N GLN A 42 15.88 -18.18 -26.70
CA GLN A 42 15.13 -19.45 -26.85
C GLN A 42 15.08 -20.45 -25.69
N GLY A 43 13.85 -20.68 -25.24
CA GLY A 43 13.38 -21.88 -24.55
C GLY A 43 11.87 -21.74 -24.39
N ASP A 44 11.11 -22.34 -25.31
CA ASP A 44 9.70 -22.62 -25.09
C ASP A 44 9.62 -23.84 -24.17
N ASP A 45 8.82 -23.75 -23.11
CA ASP A 45 8.06 -24.90 -22.61
C ASP A 45 6.98 -24.43 -21.63
N SER A 46 5.80 -24.95 -21.88
CA SER A 46 4.54 -24.74 -21.19
C SER A 46 4.42 -25.63 -19.94
N GLY A 47 3.94 -25.08 -18.83
CA GLY A 47 3.57 -25.88 -17.66
C GLY A 47 2.75 -25.07 -16.67
N ASP A 48 1.44 -25.25 -16.74
CA ASP A 48 0.40 -24.72 -15.85
C ASP A 48 0.28 -25.56 -14.56
N ASP A 49 -0.34 -24.95 -13.54
CA ASP A 49 -0.64 -25.33 -12.14
C ASP A 49 -1.01 -26.82 -11.88
N ASP A 50 -0.82 -27.40 -10.68
CA ASP A 50 -1.52 -27.03 -9.44
C ASP A 50 -0.83 -27.62 -8.19
N ARG A 51 -0.97 -26.89 -7.08
CA ARG A 51 -0.58 -27.27 -5.72
C ARG A 51 -1.83 -27.70 -4.94
N ASP A 52 -1.77 -28.85 -4.27
CA ASP A 52 -2.68 -29.17 -3.17
C ASP A 52 -1.90 -29.87 -2.06
N SER A 53 -1.92 -29.31 -0.86
CA SER A 53 -1.27 -29.85 0.33
C SER A 53 -2.05 -29.36 1.55
N ASP A 54 -3.06 -30.14 1.94
CA ASP A 54 -3.76 -30.02 3.21
C ASP A 54 -2.96 -30.72 4.31
N GLU A 55 -2.52 -29.98 5.33
CA GLU A 55 -2.08 -30.53 6.61
C GLU A 55 -2.90 -29.88 7.73
N GLN A 56 -3.67 -30.71 8.44
CA GLN A 56 -4.46 -30.33 9.61
C GLN A 56 -3.67 -30.56 10.91
N GLU A 57 -3.83 -29.62 11.83
CA GLU A 57 -3.30 -29.64 13.19
C GLU A 57 -3.91 -30.73 14.09
N SER A 58 -3.16 -31.17 15.09
CA SER A 58 -3.73 -31.49 16.40
C SER A 58 -2.66 -31.37 17.50
N GLY A 59 -2.97 -30.58 18.52
CA GLY A 59 -2.10 -30.36 19.66
C GLY A 59 -2.81 -30.57 20.99
N SER A 60 -1.99 -30.97 21.97
CA SER A 60 -2.08 -30.72 23.40
C SER A 60 -3.06 -31.56 24.24
N GLU A 61 -2.48 -32.35 25.15
CA GLU A 61 -3.13 -32.90 26.33
C GLU A 61 -2.16 -32.86 27.53
N SER A 62 -2.61 -32.27 28.64
CA SER A 62 -1.98 -32.29 29.96
C SER A 62 -3.05 -31.92 30.98
N GLU A 63 -3.33 -32.81 31.94
CA GLU A 63 -4.10 -32.50 33.15
C GLU A 63 -3.63 -33.34 34.35
N GLU A 64 -3.38 -32.64 35.46
CA GLU A 64 -3.61 -32.96 36.89
C GLU A 64 -3.72 -31.57 37.59
N PRO A 65 -4.53 -31.33 38.65
CA PRO A 65 -4.50 -32.06 39.95
C PRO A 65 -5.85 -32.13 40.73
N GLU A 66 -5.87 -32.78 41.91
CA GLU A 66 -6.97 -32.69 42.90
C GLU A 66 -6.47 -32.32 44.32
N GLU A 67 -7.24 -31.46 45.02
CA GLU A 67 -7.39 -31.46 46.49
C GLU A 67 -8.83 -31.06 46.89
N GLU A 68 -9.37 -31.73 47.91
CA GLU A 68 -10.76 -31.71 48.38
C GLU A 68 -11.06 -30.61 49.42
N GLU A 69 -12.19 -29.93 49.27
CA GLU A 69 -12.93 -29.30 50.39
C GLU A 69 -14.41 -29.72 50.31
N SER A 70 -15.00 -30.11 51.44
CA SER A 70 -16.33 -30.72 51.56
C SER A 70 -17.46 -29.81 51.08
N LYS A 71 -17.94 -30.05 49.85
CA LYS A 71 -19.15 -29.44 49.30
C LYS A 71 -20.34 -30.32 49.65
N VAL A 72 -21.21 -29.87 50.55
CA VAL A 72 -22.57 -30.43 50.64
C VAL A 72 -23.29 -30.12 49.33
N ASP A 73 -23.64 -31.17 48.59
CA ASP A 73 -24.26 -31.05 47.27
C ASP A 73 -25.61 -30.33 47.34
N PHE A 74 -25.63 -29.08 46.86
CA PHE A 74 -26.85 -28.29 46.68
C PHE A 74 -27.88 -28.95 45.75
N SER A 75 -27.49 -29.98 44.99
CA SER A 75 -28.39 -30.79 44.15
C SER A 75 -29.33 -31.68 44.99
N SER A 76 -28.95 -32.01 46.23
CA SER A 76 -29.79 -32.79 47.14
C SER A 76 -30.90 -31.97 47.80
N ILE A 77 -30.77 -30.63 47.81
CA ILE A 77 -31.73 -29.73 48.42
C ILE A 77 -32.77 -29.32 47.37
N SER A 78 -34.00 -29.81 47.53
CA SER A 78 -35.07 -29.45 46.61
C SER A 78 -35.31 -27.93 46.59
N PHE A 79 -35.63 -27.39 45.42
CA PHE A 79 -35.92 -25.96 45.23
C PHE A 79 -37.00 -25.43 46.20
N GLY A 80 -37.97 -26.28 46.57
CA GLY A 80 -39.00 -25.95 47.56
C GLY A 80 -38.46 -25.72 48.97
N ALA A 81 -37.39 -26.42 49.36
CA ALA A 81 -36.72 -26.21 50.64
C ALA A 81 -35.94 -24.88 50.63
N LEU A 82 -35.26 -24.56 49.52
CA LEU A 82 -34.55 -23.29 49.34
C LEU A 82 -35.49 -22.08 49.37
N SER A 83 -36.66 -22.17 48.72
CA SER A 83 -37.63 -21.07 48.70
C SER A 83 -38.29 -20.85 50.07
N ARG A 84 -38.62 -21.92 50.80
CA ARG A 84 -39.12 -21.83 52.18
C ARG A 84 -38.08 -21.23 53.13
N ALA A 85 -36.81 -21.65 53.01
CA ALA A 85 -35.73 -21.09 53.81
C ALA A 85 -35.56 -19.59 53.53
N ALA A 86 -35.55 -19.18 52.26
CA ALA A 86 -35.47 -17.78 51.87
C ALA A 86 -36.65 -16.92 52.38
N ALA A 87 -37.87 -17.46 52.38
CA ALA A 87 -39.05 -16.77 52.89
C ALA A 87 -39.06 -16.62 54.42
N SER A 88 -38.40 -17.53 55.14
CA SER A 88 -38.30 -17.47 56.61
C SER A 88 -37.28 -16.45 57.13
N LEU A 89 -36.44 -15.88 56.25
CA LEU A 89 -35.41 -14.92 56.64
C LEU A 89 -35.97 -13.49 56.68
N PRO A 90 -35.89 -12.76 57.82
CA PRO A 90 -36.36 -11.38 57.89
C PRO A 90 -35.46 -10.43 57.09
N SER A 91 -35.99 -9.84 56.01
CA SER A 91 -35.25 -8.88 55.18
C SER A 91 -35.08 -7.51 55.87
N LYS A 92 -33.83 -7.18 56.24
CA LYS A 92 -33.46 -5.87 56.80
C LYS A 92 -33.48 -4.79 55.70
N LYS A 93 -34.53 -3.96 55.67
CA LYS A 93 -34.56 -2.71 54.88
C LYS A 93 -33.68 -1.64 55.53
N LYS A 94 -32.68 -1.10 54.81
CA LYS A 94 -32.07 0.20 55.12
C LYS A 94 -32.26 1.18 53.96
N LYS A 95 -32.94 2.29 54.29
CA LYS A 95 -33.10 3.55 53.53
C LYS A 95 -31.78 4.32 53.50
N ASN A 96 -31.61 5.19 52.50
CA ASN A 96 -31.01 6.55 52.50
C ASN A 96 -31.09 7.06 51.04
N LYS A 97 -31.98 7.99 50.64
CA LYS A 97 -32.14 9.44 50.91
C LYS A 97 -31.02 10.31 50.33
N ALA A 98 -31.43 11.14 49.37
CA ALA A 98 -30.71 12.21 48.67
C ALA A 98 -30.63 13.50 49.51
N ASP A 99 -29.82 14.47 49.04
CA ASP A 99 -29.87 15.95 49.21
C ASP A 99 -28.41 16.47 49.04
N ALA A 100 -28.05 17.69 48.61
CA ALA A 100 -28.62 18.81 47.87
C ALA A 100 -27.47 19.84 47.66
N GLU A 101 -27.61 20.76 46.71
CA GLU A 101 -26.68 21.82 46.32
C GLU A 101 -26.48 22.94 47.38
N SER A 102 -25.39 23.72 47.25
CA SER A 102 -25.37 25.14 47.64
C SER A 102 -24.35 25.94 46.81
N ASP A 103 -24.78 27.17 46.48
CA ASP A 103 -24.28 28.15 45.50
C ASP A 103 -23.30 29.20 46.06
N ASP A 104 -22.76 30.00 45.11
CA ASP A 104 -22.32 31.43 45.18
C ASP A 104 -20.91 31.76 45.76
N ALA A 105 -20.02 32.63 45.26
CA ALA A 105 -19.77 33.47 44.05
C ALA A 105 -18.45 34.29 44.33
N PRO A 106 -18.02 35.38 43.64
CA PRO A 106 -17.73 35.65 42.21
C PRO A 106 -16.37 36.38 41.92
N THR A 107 -16.16 36.75 40.63
CA THR A 107 -15.28 37.82 40.04
C THR A 107 -13.80 37.49 39.78
N ASN A 108 -13.08 37.94 38.74
CA ASN A 108 -13.28 38.69 37.48
C ASN A 108 -11.88 38.73 36.81
N ILE A 109 -11.76 38.66 35.48
CA ILE A 109 -10.85 39.45 34.62
C ILE A 109 -10.87 38.90 33.19
N LYS A 110 -11.13 39.81 32.25
CA LYS A 110 -11.31 39.62 30.81
C LYS A 110 -9.95 39.78 30.09
N SER A 111 -9.69 38.95 29.09
CA SER A 111 -8.97 39.37 27.88
C SER A 111 -9.43 38.55 26.68
N LYS A 112 -9.95 39.26 25.68
CA LYS A 112 -10.54 38.73 24.44
C LYS A 112 -9.47 38.66 23.34
N GLU A 113 -9.38 37.53 22.65
CA GLU A 113 -9.03 37.45 21.22
C GLU A 113 -9.85 36.29 20.59
N PRO A 114 -10.45 36.47 19.40
CA PRO A 114 -11.44 35.54 18.88
C PRO A 114 -10.76 34.44 18.05
N LEU A 115 -10.44 33.31 18.68
CA LEU A 115 -10.18 32.08 17.93
C LEU A 115 -11.45 31.68 17.20
N ARG A 116 -11.35 31.73 15.87
CA ARG A 116 -12.30 31.27 14.85
C ARG A 116 -13.07 30.04 15.36
N ARG A 117 -14.33 30.27 15.75
CA ARG A 117 -15.26 29.25 16.19
C ARG A 117 -15.57 28.34 15.00
N GLU A 118 -14.78 27.28 14.85
CA GLU A 118 -15.15 26.11 14.07
C GLU A 118 -16.59 25.75 14.47
N GLN A 119 -17.52 25.90 13.53
CA GLN A 119 -18.91 25.56 13.74
C GLN A 119 -18.96 24.06 14.06
N LYS A 120 -19.10 23.73 15.35
CA LYS A 120 -19.46 22.38 15.78
C LYS A 120 -20.74 22.04 15.05
N LYS A 121 -20.64 21.21 14.01
CA LYS A 121 -21.78 20.58 13.34
C LYS A 121 -22.70 20.05 14.45
N PRO A 122 -24.02 20.30 14.39
CA PRO A 122 -24.93 19.76 15.39
C PRO A 122 -24.80 18.24 15.29
N SER A 123 -24.18 17.62 16.29
CA SER A 123 -24.31 16.19 16.44
C SER A 123 -25.79 15.97 16.69
N ASN A 124 -26.51 15.39 15.72
CA ASN A 124 -27.80 14.75 15.95
C ASN A 124 -27.56 13.57 16.91
N ARG A 125 -27.25 13.88 18.17
CA ARG A 125 -27.40 12.96 19.28
C ARG A 125 -28.89 12.95 19.54
N VAL A 126 -29.59 12.06 18.85
CA VAL A 126 -30.91 11.63 19.29
C VAL A 126 -30.74 11.25 20.75
N ASP A 127 -31.40 11.98 21.64
CA ASP A 127 -31.32 11.76 23.08
C ASP A 127 -31.44 10.27 23.36
N ALA A 128 -30.35 9.67 23.86
CA ALA A 128 -30.39 8.29 24.26
C ALA A 128 -31.41 8.21 25.40
N SER A 129 -32.48 7.43 25.21
CA SER A 129 -33.49 7.24 26.25
C SER A 129 -32.79 6.83 27.53
N LYS A 130 -33.01 7.62 28.59
CA LYS A 130 -32.47 7.32 29.91
C LYS A 130 -33.10 6.02 30.40
N ARG A 131 -32.31 5.19 31.11
CA ARG A 131 -32.82 3.96 31.74
C ARG A 131 -33.98 4.31 32.67
N SER A 132 -35.01 3.47 32.70
CA SER A 132 -36.18 3.68 33.56
C SER A 132 -35.85 3.59 35.05
N SER A 133 -34.81 2.85 35.44
CA SER A 133 -34.27 2.81 36.80
C SER A 133 -32.76 2.52 36.83
N LYS A 134 -32.11 2.69 37.99
CA LYS A 134 -30.66 2.49 38.15
C LYS A 134 -30.21 1.05 37.85
N HIS A 135 -31.09 0.07 38.07
CA HIS A 135 -30.83 -1.35 37.86
C HIS A 135 -31.45 -1.90 36.57
N ALA A 136 -32.10 -1.06 35.76
CA ALA A 136 -32.65 -1.49 34.48
C ALA A 136 -31.60 -1.40 33.35
N PRO A 137 -31.63 -2.32 32.37
CA PRO A 137 -30.83 -2.20 31.16
C PRO A 137 -31.28 -0.99 30.33
N GLN A 138 -30.39 -0.49 29.46
CA GLN A 138 -30.71 0.61 28.54
C GLN A 138 -31.23 0.05 27.23
N GLU A 139 -32.42 0.49 26.82
CA GLU A 139 -33.01 0.11 25.55
C GLU A 139 -32.28 0.81 24.39
N MET A 140 -31.88 0.04 23.38
CA MET A 140 -31.22 0.53 22.17
C MET A 140 -32.05 0.12 20.95
N SER A 141 -32.18 1.02 19.97
CA SER A 141 -32.95 0.73 18.76
C SER A 141 -32.24 -0.33 17.89
N SER A 142 -32.98 -1.35 17.46
CA SER A 142 -32.50 -2.38 16.52
C SER A 142 -32.05 -1.83 15.16
N LYS A 143 -32.47 -0.61 14.80
CA LYS A 143 -32.06 0.08 13.57
C LYS A 143 -30.66 0.68 13.66
N LYS A 144 -30.07 0.76 14.85
CA LYS A 144 -28.69 1.23 15.03
C LYS A 144 -27.76 0.02 14.84
N PRO A 145 -27.02 -0.07 13.71
CA PRO A 145 -26.08 -1.16 13.51
C PRO A 145 -24.96 -1.08 14.56
N VAL A 146 -24.58 -2.24 15.12
CA VAL A 146 -23.43 -2.32 16.01
C VAL A 146 -22.15 -2.04 15.21
N SER A 147 -21.24 -1.24 15.74
CA SER A 147 -19.97 -0.97 15.09
C SER A 147 -19.13 -2.26 15.04
N ARG A 148 -18.75 -2.71 13.84
CA ARG A 148 -17.81 -3.84 13.65
C ARG A 148 -16.35 -3.49 13.99
N ARG A 149 -16.06 -2.20 14.24
CA ARG A 149 -14.72 -1.73 14.58
C ARG A 149 -14.44 -2.05 16.04
N ARG A 150 -13.43 -2.88 16.29
CA ARG A 150 -12.87 -3.08 17.63
C ARG A 150 -12.03 -1.86 17.98
N GLU A 151 -12.28 -1.25 19.12
CA GLU A 151 -11.39 -0.21 19.66
C GLU A 151 -10.10 -0.88 20.14
N ILE A 152 -9.05 -0.78 19.33
CA ILE A 152 -7.72 -1.27 19.71
C ILE A 152 -7.13 -0.23 20.66
N LEU A 153 -7.33 -0.42 21.95
CA LEU A 153 -6.61 0.32 22.98
C LEU A 153 -5.12 -0.05 22.85
N VAL A 154 -4.28 0.93 22.52
CA VAL A 154 -2.83 0.70 22.45
C VAL A 154 -2.37 0.29 23.85
N ASP A 155 -1.80 -0.91 23.97
CA ASP A 155 -1.21 -1.37 25.23
C ASP A 155 -0.26 -0.31 25.79
N PRO A 156 -0.48 0.20 27.02
CA PRO A 156 0.41 1.20 27.63
C PRO A 156 1.75 0.61 28.06
N ARG A 157 1.88 -0.73 28.00
CA ARG A 157 3.10 -1.46 28.33
C ARG A 157 4.18 -1.19 27.29
N ARG A 158 5.41 -0.95 27.74
CA ARG A 158 6.58 -0.80 26.87
C ARG A 158 6.82 -2.13 26.14
N LYS A 159 6.60 -2.13 24.83
CA LYS A 159 6.94 -3.27 23.97
C LYS A 159 8.47 -3.38 23.88
N ALA A 160 9.00 -4.61 23.96
CA ALA A 160 10.40 -4.85 23.66
C ALA A 160 10.68 -4.40 22.21
N ARG A 161 11.74 -3.63 22.02
CA ARG A 161 12.12 -3.07 20.72
C ARG A 161 13.25 -3.90 20.15
N ASP A 162 12.99 -4.56 19.02
CA ASP A 162 14.02 -5.19 18.21
C ASP A 162 14.47 -4.16 17.16
N PRO A 163 15.74 -3.75 17.12
CA PRO A 163 16.22 -2.75 16.17
C PRO A 163 16.01 -3.15 14.69
N ARG A 164 15.85 -4.45 14.40
CA ARG A 164 15.53 -4.91 13.04
C ARG A 164 14.10 -4.59 12.62
N PHE A 165 13.19 -4.50 13.59
CA PHE A 165 11.75 -4.32 13.37
C PHE A 165 11.22 -3.01 13.95
N GLU A 166 12.10 -2.18 14.52
CA GLU A 166 11.71 -0.91 15.11
C GLU A 166 11.42 0.12 14.01
N ALA A 167 10.24 0.72 14.02
CA ALA A 167 9.91 1.77 13.04
C ALA A 167 10.82 3.02 13.13
N LEU A 168 11.56 3.17 14.25
CA LEU A 168 12.52 4.25 14.46
C LEU A 168 13.89 4.00 13.80
N THR A 169 14.23 2.77 13.41
CA THR A 169 15.56 2.45 12.84
C THR A 169 15.73 2.86 11.37
N GLY A 170 14.74 3.55 10.80
CA GLY A 170 14.85 4.24 9.52
C GLY A 170 14.71 3.32 8.31
N THR A 171 14.64 3.92 7.12
CA THR A 171 14.59 3.20 5.85
C THR A 171 15.98 2.78 5.40
N LEU A 172 16.07 1.65 4.68
CA LEU A 172 17.31 1.15 4.11
C LEU A 172 17.97 2.19 3.19
N ASP A 173 19.19 2.59 3.52
CA ASP A 173 20.02 3.44 2.67
C ASP A 173 20.83 2.55 1.72
N GLU A 174 20.29 2.34 0.51
CA GLU A 174 20.88 1.48 -0.52
C GLU A 174 22.33 1.88 -0.85
N ALA A 175 22.67 3.17 -0.78
CA ALA A 175 24.02 3.64 -1.09
C ALA A 175 25.03 3.25 0.00
N LYS A 176 24.63 3.25 1.27
CA LYS A 176 25.48 2.76 2.37
C LYS A 176 25.63 1.25 2.33
N VAL A 177 24.55 0.52 2.03
CA VAL A 177 24.59 -0.93 1.87
C VAL A 177 25.54 -1.32 0.74
N ALA A 178 25.42 -0.67 -0.43
CA ALA A 178 26.32 -0.92 -1.56
C ALA A 178 27.79 -0.70 -1.19
N LYS A 179 28.11 0.34 -0.41
CA LYS A 179 29.48 0.60 0.06
C LYS A 179 29.97 -0.41 1.09
N ASN A 180 29.16 -0.69 2.11
CA ASN A 180 29.53 -1.58 3.21
C ASN A 180 29.71 -3.03 2.73
N TYR A 181 28.94 -3.42 1.70
CA TYR A 181 28.96 -4.76 1.12
C TYR A 181 29.55 -4.80 -0.29
N ALA A 182 30.43 -3.87 -0.62
CA ALA A 182 31.09 -3.80 -1.92
C ALA A 182 31.94 -5.05 -2.23
N PHE A 183 32.41 -5.76 -1.20
CA PHE A 183 33.16 -7.01 -1.38
C PHE A 183 32.31 -8.11 -2.03
N LEU A 184 30.97 -8.13 -1.83
CA LEU A 184 30.09 -9.15 -2.40
C LEU A 184 30.12 -9.17 -3.93
N GLU A 185 30.60 -8.11 -4.55
CA GLU A 185 30.73 -8.00 -6.00
C GLU A 185 31.83 -8.93 -6.50
N ASP A 186 32.98 -8.93 -5.82
CA ASP A 186 34.11 -9.79 -6.13
C ASP A 186 33.71 -11.26 -5.98
N TYR A 187 32.98 -11.61 -4.91
CA TYR A 187 32.47 -12.96 -4.69
C TYR A 187 31.50 -13.41 -5.80
N ARG A 188 30.57 -12.54 -6.19
CA ARG A 188 29.63 -12.84 -7.30
C ARG A 188 30.36 -13.02 -8.63
N GLU A 189 31.45 -12.28 -8.85
CA GLU A 189 32.28 -12.43 -10.05
C GLU A 189 33.05 -13.75 -10.06
N SER A 190 33.62 -14.16 -8.92
CA SER A 190 34.22 -15.49 -8.80
C SER A 190 33.20 -16.61 -8.98
N GLU A 191 32.00 -16.49 -8.39
CA GLU A 191 30.92 -17.47 -8.56
C GLU A 191 30.52 -17.63 -10.04
N MET A 192 30.38 -16.52 -10.77
CA MET A 192 30.11 -16.58 -12.22
C MET A 192 31.26 -17.24 -12.99
N ALA A 193 32.52 -16.99 -12.62
CA ALA A 193 33.67 -17.64 -13.24
C ALA A 193 33.67 -19.16 -12.96
N ASP A 194 33.33 -19.56 -11.75
CA ASP A 194 33.22 -20.97 -11.35
C ASP A 194 32.07 -21.67 -12.09
N LEU A 195 30.90 -21.05 -12.20
CA LEU A 195 29.79 -21.56 -13.01
C LEU A 195 30.20 -21.74 -14.48
N ARG A 196 30.93 -20.79 -15.07
CA ARG A 196 31.47 -20.92 -16.44
C ARG A 196 32.44 -22.10 -16.55
N ALA A 197 33.26 -22.34 -15.53
CA ALA A 197 34.17 -23.47 -15.50
C ALA A 197 33.41 -24.81 -15.34
N GLN A 198 32.38 -24.85 -14.50
CA GLN A 198 31.54 -26.03 -14.30
C GLN A 198 30.78 -26.41 -15.58
N ILE A 199 30.15 -25.44 -16.26
CA ILE A 199 29.45 -25.65 -17.54
C ILE A 199 30.36 -26.31 -18.60
N LYS A 200 31.66 -25.96 -18.60
CA LYS A 200 32.65 -26.54 -19.52
C LYS A 200 33.03 -27.97 -19.15
N LYS A 201 33.01 -28.31 -17.86
CA LYS A 201 33.40 -29.63 -17.31
C LYS A 201 32.25 -30.64 -17.36
N THR A 202 31.01 -30.19 -17.13
CA THR A 202 29.82 -31.05 -17.09
C THR A 202 29.48 -31.60 -18.46
N LYS A 203 29.27 -32.91 -18.52
CA LYS A 203 28.85 -33.64 -19.74
C LYS A 203 27.34 -33.86 -19.78
N ASP A 204 26.71 -33.99 -18.62
CA ASP A 204 25.26 -34.20 -18.49
C ASP A 204 24.50 -32.98 -19.00
N VAL A 205 23.51 -33.21 -19.87
CA VAL A 205 22.79 -32.14 -20.57
C VAL A 205 21.91 -31.34 -19.62
N THR A 206 21.12 -32.03 -18.79
CA THR A 206 20.21 -31.42 -17.82
C THR A 206 20.96 -30.57 -16.78
N ALA A 207 22.00 -31.14 -16.16
CA ALA A 207 22.82 -30.41 -15.20
C ALA A 207 23.53 -29.20 -15.84
N LYS A 208 23.94 -29.31 -17.11
CA LYS A 208 24.54 -28.19 -17.84
C LYS A 208 23.53 -27.08 -18.14
N GLU A 209 22.27 -27.41 -18.41
CA GLU A 209 21.19 -26.45 -18.59
C GLU A 209 20.88 -25.71 -17.29
N ASP A 210 20.81 -26.42 -16.16
CA ASP A 210 20.63 -25.82 -14.84
C ASP A 210 21.74 -24.82 -14.51
N LEU A 211 23.00 -25.19 -14.75
CA LEU A 211 24.14 -24.30 -14.54
C LEU A 211 24.10 -23.07 -15.45
N LYS A 212 23.70 -23.23 -16.72
CA LYS A 212 23.49 -22.10 -17.64
C LYS A 212 22.37 -21.17 -17.16
N ARG A 213 21.27 -21.73 -16.66
CA ARG A 213 20.14 -20.96 -16.11
C ARG A 213 20.59 -20.15 -14.89
N GLN A 214 21.36 -20.74 -14.00
CA GLN A 214 21.93 -20.06 -12.84
C GLN A 214 22.87 -18.92 -13.27
N LEU A 215 23.77 -19.19 -14.22
CA LEU A 215 24.67 -18.17 -14.78
C LEU A 215 23.88 -17.00 -15.37
N LEU A 216 22.87 -17.27 -16.19
CA LEU A 216 22.02 -16.24 -16.80
C LEU A 216 21.26 -15.43 -15.74
N SER A 217 20.79 -16.06 -14.67
CA SER A 217 20.19 -15.37 -13.53
C SER A 217 21.18 -14.43 -12.84
N MET A 218 22.43 -14.86 -12.65
CA MET A 218 23.47 -14.02 -12.03
C MET A 218 23.89 -12.86 -12.94
N GLU A 219 24.05 -13.11 -14.23
CA GLU A 219 24.39 -12.07 -15.21
C GLU A 219 23.27 -11.03 -15.37
N SER A 220 22.00 -11.46 -15.39
CA SER A 220 20.85 -10.55 -15.45
C SER A 220 20.75 -9.68 -14.20
N LYS A 221 20.95 -10.25 -12.99
CA LYS A 221 21.04 -9.50 -11.74
C LYS A 221 22.18 -8.48 -11.76
N LYS A 222 23.36 -8.85 -12.27
CA LYS A 222 24.51 -7.92 -12.43
C LYS A 222 24.16 -6.76 -13.35
N LYS A 223 23.59 -7.04 -14.53
CA LYS A 223 23.15 -6.00 -15.49
C LYS A 223 22.08 -5.08 -14.90
N ALA A 224 21.11 -5.64 -14.17
CA ALA A 224 20.07 -4.84 -13.51
C ALA A 224 20.65 -3.90 -12.44
N ARG A 225 21.66 -4.36 -11.68
CA ARG A 225 22.35 -3.54 -10.68
C ARG A 225 23.14 -2.41 -11.33
N GLN A 226 23.90 -2.71 -12.39
CA GLN A 226 24.65 -1.72 -13.16
C GLN A 226 23.73 -0.61 -13.70
N LYS A 227 22.57 -0.96 -14.26
CA LYS A 227 21.58 0.04 -14.71
C LYS A 227 21.16 1.00 -13.59
N LYS A 228 20.90 0.48 -12.38
CA LYS A 228 20.55 1.31 -11.21
C LYS A 228 21.71 2.20 -10.76
N GLU A 229 22.93 1.69 -10.82
CA GLU A 229 24.13 2.47 -10.49
C GLU A 229 24.34 3.61 -11.49
N ASP A 230 24.14 3.37 -12.78
CA ASP A 230 24.31 4.40 -13.82
C ASP A 230 23.25 5.50 -13.68
N GLU A 231 22.00 5.13 -13.33
CA GLU A 231 20.94 6.07 -12.94
C GLU A 231 21.37 6.93 -11.74
N ALA A 232 21.88 6.28 -10.69
CA ALA A 232 22.33 6.97 -9.49
C ALA A 232 23.53 7.88 -9.74
N LYS A 233 24.50 7.44 -10.55
CA LYS A 233 25.70 8.22 -10.94
C LYS A 233 25.31 9.48 -11.69
N LEU A 234 24.43 9.38 -12.68
CA LEU A 234 23.93 10.53 -13.45
C LEU A 234 23.24 11.55 -12.55
N LEU A 235 22.40 11.09 -11.62
CA LEU A 235 21.76 11.97 -10.64
C LEU A 235 22.76 12.63 -9.69
N GLN A 236 23.78 11.90 -9.24
CA GLN A 236 24.83 12.43 -8.39
C GLN A 236 25.68 13.47 -9.12
N GLU A 237 26.07 13.21 -10.37
CA GLU A 237 26.81 14.16 -11.21
C GLU A 237 26.02 15.44 -11.44
N HIS A 238 24.72 15.32 -11.77
CA HIS A 238 23.86 16.48 -11.91
C HIS A 238 23.79 17.28 -10.61
N ARG A 239 23.56 16.62 -9.47
CA ARG A 239 23.53 17.28 -8.16
C ARG A 239 24.84 17.97 -7.81
N LYS A 240 25.98 17.39 -8.17
CA LYS A 240 27.31 18.01 -7.98
C LYS A 240 27.45 19.28 -8.81
N LYS A 241 27.14 19.21 -10.11
CA LYS A 241 27.17 20.38 -11.02
C LYS A 241 26.26 21.50 -10.53
N GLU A 242 25.04 21.17 -10.14
CA GLU A 242 24.08 22.16 -9.61
C GLU A 242 24.56 22.77 -8.29
N LYS A 243 25.15 21.96 -7.40
CA LYS A 243 25.72 22.48 -6.15
C LYS A 243 26.83 23.51 -6.42
N GLU A 244 27.66 23.30 -7.43
CA GLU A 244 28.69 24.25 -7.85
C GLU A 244 28.08 25.54 -8.43
N LEU A 245 27.05 25.43 -9.28
CA LEU A 245 26.33 26.59 -9.82
C LEU A 245 25.61 27.40 -8.74
N VAL A 246 25.04 26.73 -7.75
CA VAL A 246 24.41 27.37 -6.59
C VAL A 246 25.44 28.05 -5.70
N ALA A 247 26.62 27.45 -5.53
CA ALA A 247 27.73 28.10 -4.82
C ALA A 247 28.20 29.37 -5.54
N GLN A 248 28.08 29.44 -6.88
CA GLN A 248 28.30 30.66 -7.67
C GLN A 248 27.13 31.67 -7.58
N GLY A 249 26.05 31.35 -6.88
CA GLY A 249 24.88 32.22 -6.68
C GLY A 249 23.74 32.03 -7.68
N LYS A 250 23.81 31.02 -8.56
CA LYS A 250 22.67 30.69 -9.44
C LYS A 250 21.56 29.97 -8.65
N GLN A 251 20.34 30.00 -9.18
CA GLN A 251 19.22 29.30 -8.55
C GLN A 251 19.36 27.78 -8.71
N PRO A 252 19.04 26.97 -7.67
CA PRO A 252 19.10 25.51 -7.76
C PRO A 252 18.15 24.98 -8.83
N PHE A 253 18.67 24.21 -9.78
CA PHE A 253 17.86 23.55 -10.80
C PHE A 253 17.80 22.03 -10.57
N TYR A 254 16.60 21.46 -10.73
CA TYR A 254 16.38 20.02 -10.59
C TYR A 254 15.85 19.46 -11.89
N LEU A 255 16.58 18.49 -12.46
CA LEU A 255 16.23 17.88 -13.73
C LEU A 255 14.88 17.14 -13.64
N ARG A 256 14.02 17.31 -14.64
CA ARG A 256 12.76 16.56 -14.72
C ARG A 256 13.05 15.07 -14.95
N LYS A 257 12.17 14.18 -14.48
CA LYS A 257 12.33 12.72 -14.69
C LYS A 257 12.45 12.34 -16.16
N SER A 258 11.72 13.02 -17.05
CA SER A 258 11.80 12.81 -18.50
C SER A 258 13.18 13.16 -19.07
N GLU A 259 13.78 14.24 -18.58
CA GLU A 259 15.12 14.68 -18.98
C GLU A 259 16.21 13.77 -18.42
N GLN A 260 16.07 13.29 -17.17
CA GLN A 260 16.96 12.26 -16.60
C GLN A 260 16.98 11.00 -17.48
N LYS A 261 15.79 10.52 -17.89
CA LYS A 261 15.65 9.37 -18.80
C LYS A 261 16.30 9.63 -20.17
N LYS A 262 16.18 10.85 -20.72
CA LYS A 262 16.82 11.23 -22.00
C LYS A 262 18.34 11.21 -21.88
N GLN A 263 18.91 11.81 -20.84
CA GLN A 263 20.35 11.82 -20.61
C GLN A 263 20.90 10.40 -20.44
N LEU A 264 20.17 9.56 -19.69
CA LEU A 264 20.56 8.17 -19.52
C LEU A 264 20.54 7.40 -20.85
N LEU A 265 19.49 7.59 -21.66
CA LEU A 265 19.38 6.95 -22.97
C LEU A 265 20.50 7.41 -23.91
N MET A 266 20.87 8.69 -23.86
CA MET A 266 22.01 9.23 -24.60
C MET A 266 23.32 8.56 -24.19
N ASN A 267 23.58 8.40 -22.89
CA ASN A 267 24.76 7.70 -22.40
C ASN A 267 24.78 6.24 -22.87
N ARG A 268 23.66 5.52 -22.74
CA ARG A 268 23.52 4.13 -23.22
C ARG A 268 23.80 4.01 -24.74
N TYR A 269 23.35 4.97 -25.54
CA TYR A 269 23.59 4.97 -26.98
C TYR A 269 25.02 5.35 -27.35
N ALA A 270 25.68 6.18 -26.53
CA ALA A 270 27.09 6.51 -26.70
C ALA A 270 28.00 5.29 -26.41
N ASP A 271 27.62 4.46 -25.44
CA ASP A 271 28.37 3.24 -25.08
C ASP A 271 28.18 2.08 -26.09
N MET A 272 27.13 2.14 -26.92
CA MET A 272 26.82 1.13 -27.93
C MET A 272 27.44 1.44 -29.29
N SER A 273 27.73 0.39 -30.07
CA SER A 273 28.15 0.56 -31.47
C SER A 273 26.99 1.04 -32.35
N LYS A 274 27.30 1.75 -33.44
CA LYS A 274 26.29 2.28 -34.38
C LYS A 274 25.29 1.20 -34.86
N GLY A 275 25.78 0.02 -35.22
CA GLY A 275 24.92 -1.09 -35.64
C GLY A 275 24.01 -1.65 -34.54
N GLN A 276 24.45 -1.62 -33.28
CA GLN A 276 23.60 -1.99 -32.13
C GLN A 276 22.55 -0.92 -31.85
N VAL A 277 22.91 0.36 -31.96
CA VAL A 277 21.99 1.50 -31.83
C VAL A 277 20.90 1.42 -32.90
N ASP A 278 21.26 1.21 -34.17
CA ASP A 278 20.30 1.10 -35.28
C ASP A 278 19.33 -0.06 -35.06
N LYS A 279 19.83 -1.23 -34.62
CA LYS A 279 18.99 -2.39 -34.27
C LYS A 279 18.06 -2.09 -33.10
N ALA A 280 18.53 -1.41 -32.06
CA ALA A 280 17.71 -1.03 -30.91
C ALA A 280 16.60 -0.04 -31.30
N ILE A 281 16.91 0.93 -32.15
CA ILE A 281 15.95 1.88 -32.69
C ILE A 281 14.92 1.16 -33.58
N GLU A 282 15.35 0.24 -34.44
CA GLU A 282 14.45 -0.53 -35.31
C GLU A 282 13.48 -1.39 -34.49
N ARG A 283 13.96 -2.10 -33.46
CA ARG A 283 13.10 -2.87 -32.54
C ARG A 283 12.10 -1.97 -31.84
N LYS A 284 12.54 -0.80 -31.34
CA LYS A 284 11.67 0.17 -30.70
C LYS A 284 10.60 0.69 -31.66
N ARG A 285 10.95 1.01 -32.90
CA ARG A 285 10.01 1.40 -33.97
C ARG A 285 8.97 0.29 -34.23
N LYS A 286 9.41 -0.97 -34.36
CA LYS A 286 8.50 -2.12 -34.55
C LYS A 286 7.56 -2.31 -33.36
N LYS A 287 8.05 -2.17 -32.11
CA LYS A 287 7.23 -2.28 -30.89
C LYS A 287 6.19 -1.16 -30.81
N VAL A 288 6.57 0.07 -31.12
CA VAL A 288 5.65 1.23 -31.17
C VAL A 288 4.60 1.03 -32.25
N ALA A 289 4.99 0.69 -33.48
CA ALA A 289 4.05 0.44 -34.57
C ALA A 289 3.06 -0.72 -34.25
N SER A 290 3.53 -1.76 -33.56
CA SER A 290 2.66 -2.84 -33.07
C SER A 290 1.67 -2.37 -32.01
N LYS A 291 2.10 -1.53 -31.06
CA LYS A 291 1.23 -0.92 -30.05
C LYS A 291 0.19 -0.01 -30.70
N GLU A 292 0.60 0.88 -31.60
CA GLU A 292 -0.30 1.76 -32.36
C GLU A 292 -1.35 0.94 -33.13
N LYS A 293 -0.94 -0.12 -33.82
CA LYS A 293 -1.88 -1.02 -34.52
C LYS A 293 -2.90 -1.64 -33.55
N LYS A 294 -2.47 -2.11 -32.38
CA LYS A 294 -3.38 -2.67 -31.36
C LYS A 294 -4.33 -1.60 -30.80
N GLU A 295 -3.83 -0.39 -30.55
CA GLU A 295 -4.62 0.74 -30.08
C GLU A 295 -5.68 1.15 -31.10
N LEU A 296 -5.31 1.28 -32.38
CA LEU A 296 -6.24 1.56 -33.48
C LEU A 296 -7.35 0.50 -33.58
N ILE A 297 -6.99 -0.80 -33.53
CA ILE A 297 -7.98 -1.89 -33.53
C ILE A 297 -8.90 -1.79 -32.30
N SER A 298 -8.36 -1.44 -31.13
CA SER A 298 -9.15 -1.30 -29.90
C SER A 298 -10.13 -0.13 -29.96
N LEU A 299 -9.73 0.99 -30.58
CA LEU A 299 -10.56 2.17 -30.77
C LEU A 299 -11.70 1.89 -31.76
N GLU A 300 -11.40 1.24 -32.88
CA GLU A 300 -12.39 0.83 -33.89
C GLU A 300 -13.43 -0.15 -33.31
N ARG A 301 -13.00 -1.10 -32.46
CA ARG A 301 -13.92 -2.03 -31.78
C ARG A 301 -14.85 -1.33 -30.79
N ARG A 302 -14.41 -0.25 -30.16
CA ARG A 302 -15.25 0.54 -29.23
C ARG A 302 -16.24 1.42 -29.98
N SER A 303 -15.87 1.98 -31.13
CA SER A 303 -16.78 2.82 -31.93
C SER A 303 -17.91 2.02 -32.58
N ARG A 304 -17.70 0.73 -32.89
CA ARG A 304 -18.74 -0.16 -33.47
C ARG A 304 -19.71 -0.77 -32.45
N ARG A 305 -19.51 -0.55 -31.15
CA ARG A 305 -20.36 -1.08 -30.06
C ARG A 305 -21.42 -0.09 -29.56
N HIS A 306 -21.46 1.12 -30.11
CA HIS A 306 -22.47 2.16 -29.85
C HIS A 306 -23.23 2.46 -31.13
#